data_AF-A0A1E5QUN3-F1
#
_entry.id   AF-A0A1E5QUN3-F1
#
_cell.length_a   1.000
_cell.length_b   1.000
_cell.length_c   1.000
_cell.angle_alpha   90.00
_cell.angle_beta   90.00
_cell.angle_gamma   90.00
#
_symmetry.space_group_name_H-M   'P 1'
#
loop_
_entity.id
_entity.type
_entity.pdbx_description
1 polymer ?
#
loop_
_entity_poly.entity_id
_entity_poly.type
_entity_poly.pdbx_seq_one_letter_code
_entity_poly.pdbx_strand_id
1 'polypeptide(L)'
;MNKKTRLGQIVALLSSSALLAFSISPNEAISQTTSSFEISQRTGPNRGWVRCSVTGLQRGQLAVRNEPAGPAIVGLDNGNTVLGFMGSGTFIVKNNVVWNMVKVIQGPNSRVNNREGWVNSDYLDCDLQSL
;
A
#
# COMPACT_ATOMS: atom_id res chain seq x y z
N MET A 1 3.96 -52.83 31.67
CA MET A 1 3.52 -51.92 32.77
C MET A 1 2.17 -51.34 32.39
N ASN A 2 1.11 -51.80 33.06
CA ASN A 2 -0.28 -51.38 32.85
C ASN A 2 -0.64 -50.27 33.85
N LYS A 3 -1.27 -49.18 33.41
CA LYS A 3 -2.03 -48.29 34.31
C LYS A 3 -3.52 -48.40 33.98
N LYS A 4 -4.25 -48.97 34.95
CA LYS A 4 -5.71 -49.03 35.10
C LYS A 4 -6.27 -47.69 35.58
N THR A 5 -7.60 -47.56 35.41
CA THR A 5 -8.63 -46.97 36.32
C THR A 5 -9.40 -45.80 35.66
N ARG A 6 -10.57 -46.08 35.04
CA ARG A 6 -11.99 -46.08 35.52
C ARG A 6 -12.60 -44.66 35.64
N LEU A 7 -13.61 -44.31 34.83
CA LEU A 7 -15.08 -44.57 34.92
C LEU A 7 -15.80 -43.64 35.91
N GLY A 8 -16.70 -42.82 35.37
CA GLY A 8 -17.70 -42.04 36.09
C GLY A 8 -18.72 -41.44 35.10
N GLN A 9 -19.77 -42.19 34.77
CA GLN A 9 -21.00 -41.68 34.17
C GLN A 9 -21.86 -41.02 35.27
N ILE A 10 -22.53 -39.89 35.00
CA ILE A 10 -23.86 -39.59 35.54
C ILE A 10 -24.72 -38.92 34.45
N VAL A 11 -25.99 -39.29 34.51
CA VAL A 11 -27.12 -39.17 33.58
C VAL A 11 -27.69 -37.74 33.48
N ALA A 12 -28.36 -37.51 32.35
CA ALA A 12 -29.06 -36.32 31.92
C ALA A 12 -30.23 -35.86 32.82
N LEU A 13 -30.54 -34.56 32.75
CA LEU A 13 -31.87 -34.02 33.06
C LEU A 13 -32.31 -33.08 31.92
N LEU A 14 -33.45 -33.44 31.33
CA LEU A 14 -34.18 -32.69 30.31
C LEU A 14 -34.77 -31.41 30.93
N SER A 15 -34.71 -30.29 30.22
CA SER A 15 -35.73 -29.24 30.39
C SER A 15 -36.08 -28.64 29.03
N SER A 16 -37.39 -28.69 28.76
CA SER A 16 -38.06 -28.33 27.52
C SER A 16 -38.30 -26.81 27.40
N SER A 17 -38.64 -26.41 26.17
CA SER A 17 -39.35 -25.17 25.76
C SER A 17 -38.41 -24.00 25.40
N ALA A 18 -38.52 -23.31 24.26
CA ALA A 18 -39.52 -23.27 23.21
C ALA A 18 -38.86 -22.86 21.87
N LEU A 19 -39.37 -23.39 20.74
CA LEU A 19 -39.02 -22.92 19.40
C LEU A 19 -39.78 -21.61 19.13
N LEU A 20 -39.08 -20.48 19.05
CA LEU A 20 -39.63 -19.27 18.44
C LEU A 20 -39.42 -19.34 16.93
N ALA A 21 -40.49 -19.63 16.20
CA ALA A 21 -40.55 -19.45 14.76
C ALA A 21 -40.65 -17.95 14.47
N PHE A 22 -39.61 -17.36 13.90
CA PHE A 22 -39.70 -16.03 13.30
C PHE A 22 -40.24 -16.17 11.87
N SER A 23 -41.50 -15.79 11.70
CA SER A 23 -42.14 -15.56 10.40
C SER A 23 -41.52 -14.31 9.76
N ILE A 24 -40.69 -14.48 8.74
CA ILE A 24 -40.13 -13.36 7.96
C ILE A 24 -41.18 -12.97 6.90
N SER A 25 -41.83 -11.82 7.10
CA SER A 25 -42.61 -11.17 6.04
C SER A 25 -41.63 -10.44 5.12
N PRO A 26 -41.68 -10.61 3.78
CA PRO A 26 -40.80 -9.89 2.89
C PRO A 26 -41.45 -8.54 2.64
N ASN A 27 -40.91 -7.48 3.23
CA ASN A 27 -40.93 -6.11 2.71
C ASN A 27 -40.40 -5.17 3.78
N GLU A 28 -39.09 -5.04 3.87
CA GLU A 28 -38.46 -3.83 4.39
C GLU A 28 -37.02 -3.78 3.89
N ALA A 29 -36.79 -2.86 2.94
CA ALA A 29 -35.46 -2.51 2.47
C ALA A 29 -34.73 -1.77 3.60
N ILE A 30 -33.65 -2.34 4.11
CA ILE A 30 -32.80 -1.68 5.10
C ILE A 30 -31.56 -1.14 4.37
N SER A 31 -31.61 0.15 4.09
CA SER A 31 -30.48 1.01 3.77
C SER A 31 -29.42 0.91 4.86
N GLN A 32 -28.20 0.49 4.51
CA GLN A 32 -27.05 0.61 5.40
C GLN A 32 -26.38 1.97 5.15
N THR A 33 -26.75 2.94 5.99
CA THR A 33 -26.05 4.21 6.14
C THR A 33 -24.80 4.01 7.00
N THR A 34 -23.71 4.53 6.47
CA THR A 34 -22.36 4.81 6.98
C THR A 34 -22.24 5.03 8.50
N SER A 35 -21.25 4.41 9.14
CA SER A 35 -20.28 5.12 10.00
C SER A 35 -19.16 4.21 10.55
N SER A 36 -17.93 4.57 10.19
CA SER A 36 -16.68 4.48 10.96
C SER A 36 -16.25 3.14 11.58
N PHE A 37 -15.36 2.44 10.87
CA PHE A 37 -14.30 1.66 11.52
C PHE A 37 -12.96 2.22 11.04
N GLU A 38 -12.36 3.09 11.85
CA GLU A 38 -10.96 3.46 11.71
C GLU A 38 -10.11 2.25 12.03
N ILE A 39 -9.46 1.66 11.01
CA ILE A 39 -8.26 0.87 11.25
C ILE A 39 -7.08 1.71 10.76
N SER A 40 -6.52 2.47 11.70
CA SER A 40 -5.18 3.03 11.57
C SER A 40 -4.18 1.87 11.54
N GLN A 41 -3.85 1.36 10.36
CA GLN A 41 -2.70 0.48 10.16
C GLN A 41 -1.53 1.29 9.62
N ARG A 42 -0.90 2.08 10.50
CA ARG A 42 0.41 2.64 10.20
C ARG A 42 1.49 1.68 10.71
N THR A 43 2.51 1.52 9.87
CA THR A 43 3.85 0.94 10.07
C THR A 43 4.01 -0.58 9.96
N GLY A 44 3.97 -1.08 8.72
CA GLY A 44 4.97 -2.05 8.25
C GLY A 44 6.03 -1.33 7.40
N PRO A 45 7.28 -1.84 7.27
CA PRO A 45 8.21 -1.29 6.30
C PRO A 45 7.62 -1.53 4.91
N ASN A 46 7.14 -0.48 4.25
CA ASN A 46 6.60 -0.54 2.89
C ASN A 46 7.69 -0.99 1.91
N ARG A 47 7.90 -2.31 1.82
CA ARG A 47 8.72 -2.96 0.79
C ARG A 47 7.90 -2.98 -0.49
N GLY A 48 7.90 -1.86 -1.20
CA GLY A 48 7.06 -1.74 -2.38
C GLY A 48 7.25 -0.41 -3.09
N TRP A 49 6.36 -0.19 -4.04
CA TRP A 49 6.19 1.11 -4.67
C TRP A 49 5.47 2.03 -3.70
N VAL A 50 5.76 3.33 -3.73
CA VAL A 50 4.98 4.36 -3.01
C VAL A 50 4.75 5.52 -3.95
N ARG A 51 3.61 6.22 -3.82
CA ARG A 51 3.36 7.39 -4.65
C ARG A 51 4.24 8.55 -4.20
N CYS A 52 4.95 9.15 -5.14
CA CYS A 52 5.74 10.35 -4.93
C CYS A 52 5.40 11.43 -5.94
N SER A 53 5.51 12.68 -5.52
CA SER A 53 5.39 13.85 -6.36
C SER A 53 6.77 14.44 -6.64
N VAL A 54 6.98 14.91 -7.86
CA VAL A 54 8.18 15.69 -8.21
C VAL A 54 7.99 17.12 -7.71
N THR A 55 8.95 17.61 -6.92
CA THR A 55 8.89 18.93 -6.29
C THR A 55 10.28 19.55 -6.17
N GLY A 56 10.34 20.83 -5.80
CA GLY A 56 11.59 21.51 -5.46
C GLY A 56 12.47 21.93 -6.65
N LEU A 57 12.04 21.69 -7.89
CA LEU A 57 12.77 22.19 -9.07
C LEU A 57 12.63 23.71 -9.17
N GLN A 58 13.76 24.43 -9.14
CA GLN A 58 13.78 25.88 -9.35
C GLN A 58 13.91 26.25 -10.84
N ARG A 59 14.58 25.39 -11.61
CA ARG A 59 14.80 25.52 -13.07
C ARG A 59 14.97 24.13 -13.67
N GLY A 60 14.71 24.01 -14.98
CA GLY A 60 14.89 22.76 -15.72
C GLY A 60 13.91 21.67 -15.33
N GLN A 61 14.26 20.42 -15.64
CA GLN A 61 13.45 19.24 -15.40
C GLN A 61 14.24 18.22 -14.57
N LEU A 62 13.55 17.43 -13.76
CA LEU A 62 14.12 16.25 -13.12
C LEU A 62 14.35 15.18 -14.19
N ALA A 63 15.61 14.88 -14.46
CA ALA A 63 15.98 13.86 -15.44
C ALA A 63 15.75 12.45 -14.88
N VAL A 64 14.94 11.67 -15.58
CA VAL A 64 14.92 10.21 -15.45
C VAL A 64 16.06 9.64 -16.29
N ARG A 65 16.81 8.69 -15.75
CA ARG A 65 18.02 8.12 -16.36
C ARG A 65 17.96 6.59 -16.35
N ASN A 66 18.58 5.93 -17.32
CA ASN A 66 18.67 4.45 -17.32
C ASN A 66 19.52 3.93 -16.15
N GLU A 67 20.49 4.72 -15.71
CA GLU A 67 21.38 4.41 -14.59
C GLU A 67 21.67 5.68 -13.77
N PRO A 68 22.06 5.55 -12.49
CA PRO A 68 22.47 6.68 -11.67
C PRO A 68 23.57 7.51 -12.34
N ALA A 69 23.36 8.84 -12.41
CA ALA A 69 24.25 9.80 -13.06
C ALA A 69 24.57 9.55 -14.56
N GLY A 70 23.90 8.59 -15.23
CA GLY A 70 24.05 8.32 -16.65
C GLY A 70 23.31 9.33 -17.54
N PRO A 71 23.11 9.10 -18.84
CA PRO A 71 22.37 10.01 -19.72
C PRO A 71 20.88 10.09 -19.36
N ALA A 72 20.28 11.27 -19.57
CA ALA A 72 18.84 11.48 -19.39
C ALA A 72 18.04 10.84 -20.53
N ILE A 73 16.92 10.20 -20.19
CA ILE A 73 15.99 9.59 -21.16
C ILE A 73 14.72 10.41 -21.32
N VAL A 74 14.19 10.95 -20.22
CA VAL A 74 13.01 11.83 -20.19
C VAL A 74 13.16 12.83 -19.04
N GLY A 75 12.44 13.95 -19.12
CA GLY A 75 12.36 14.95 -18.06
C GLY A 75 10.98 14.95 -17.40
N LEU A 76 10.97 15.24 -16.11
CA LEU A 76 9.78 15.46 -15.29
C LEU A 76 9.77 16.88 -14.76
N ASP A 77 8.59 17.47 -14.67
CA ASP A 77 8.36 18.80 -14.11
C ASP A 77 7.80 18.70 -12.68
N ASN A 78 7.82 19.82 -11.94
CA ASN A 78 7.12 19.90 -10.67
C ASN A 78 5.62 19.53 -10.85
N GLY A 79 5.08 18.76 -9.91
CA GLY A 79 3.69 18.28 -9.95
C GLY A 79 3.51 16.98 -10.74
N ASN A 80 4.54 16.45 -11.40
CA ASN A 80 4.48 15.11 -11.97
C ASN A 80 4.46 14.05 -10.88
N THR A 81 3.80 12.92 -11.15
CA THR A 81 3.64 11.82 -10.19
C THR A 81 4.40 10.58 -10.65
N VAL A 82 5.12 9.97 -9.73
CA VAL A 82 5.84 8.72 -9.93
C VAL A 82 5.48 7.72 -8.84
N LEU A 83 5.75 6.44 -9.09
CA LEU A 83 5.92 5.44 -8.04
C LEU A 83 7.42 5.34 -7.75
N GLY A 84 7.84 5.58 -6.51
CA GLY A 84 9.20 5.35 -6.05
C GLY A 84 9.32 3.98 -5.36
N PHE A 85 10.41 3.26 -5.59
CA PHE A 85 10.59 1.93 -5.01
C PHE A 85 11.36 2.00 -3.68
N MET A 86 10.72 1.58 -2.57
CA MET A 86 11.26 1.69 -1.20
C MET A 86 11.73 0.34 -0.60
N GLY A 87 12.17 -0.57 -1.46
CA GLY A 87 12.78 -1.84 -1.04
C GLY A 87 14.21 -1.70 -0.51
N SER A 88 14.79 -2.83 -0.07
CA SER A 88 16.23 -2.88 0.22
C SER A 88 17.03 -2.85 -1.09
N GLY A 89 18.07 -2.00 -1.17
CA GLY A 89 18.94 -1.89 -2.34
C GLY A 89 18.43 -0.96 -3.46
N THR A 90 17.42 -0.13 -3.18
CA THR A 90 16.72 0.70 -4.19
C THR A 90 17.20 2.14 -4.22
N PHE A 91 18.00 2.51 -3.22
CA PHE A 91 18.73 3.76 -3.18
C PHE A 91 20.20 3.49 -3.49
N ILE A 92 20.73 4.22 -4.46
CA ILE A 92 22.15 4.15 -4.81
C ILE A 92 22.76 5.52 -4.59
N VAL A 93 23.87 5.59 -3.87
CA VAL A 93 24.64 6.83 -3.75
C VAL A 93 25.69 6.85 -4.85
N LYS A 94 25.67 7.86 -5.71
CA LYS A 94 26.68 8.08 -6.75
C LYS A 94 26.92 9.58 -6.89
N ASN A 95 28.19 9.99 -6.87
CA ASN A 95 28.61 11.39 -6.91
C ASN A 95 27.96 12.25 -5.81
N ASN A 96 27.88 11.73 -4.58
CA ASN A 96 27.23 12.37 -3.43
C ASN A 96 25.73 12.68 -3.61
N VAL A 97 25.07 12.05 -4.58
CA VAL A 97 23.63 12.15 -4.80
C VAL A 97 22.98 10.80 -4.52
N VAL A 98 21.85 10.81 -3.82
CA VAL A 98 21.02 9.63 -3.60
C VAL A 98 20.07 9.48 -4.79
N TRP A 99 20.13 8.33 -5.43
CA TRP A 99 19.31 7.99 -6.59
C TRP A 99 18.23 7.00 -6.19
N ASN A 100 16.99 7.23 -6.63
CA ASN A 100 15.87 6.32 -6.41
C ASN A 100 15.32 5.80 -7.74
N MET A 101 14.99 4.53 -7.79
CA MET A 101 14.28 3.93 -8.92
C MET A 101 12.81 4.34 -8.89
N VAL A 102 12.30 4.80 -10.02
CA VAL A 102 10.92 5.26 -10.17
C VAL A 102 10.24 4.71 -11.42
N LYS A 103 8.91 4.65 -11.37
CA LYS A 103 8.03 4.48 -12.54
C LYS A 103 7.15 5.72 -12.68
N VAL A 104 7.16 6.34 -13.85
CA VAL A 104 6.33 7.53 -14.11
C VAL A 104 4.87 7.14 -14.27
N ILE A 105 4.00 7.73 -13.45
CA ILE A 105 2.55 7.56 -13.52
C ILE A 105 1.92 8.70 -14.31
N GLN A 106 2.35 9.93 -14.03
CA GLN A 106 1.87 11.13 -14.68
C GLN A 106 3.05 12.06 -14.95
N GLY A 107 3.57 12.00 -16.18
CA GLY A 107 4.59 12.89 -16.69
C GLY A 107 3.99 14.11 -17.42
N PRO A 108 4.83 14.92 -18.08
CA PRO A 108 4.39 16.14 -18.76
C PRO A 108 3.60 15.86 -20.05
N ASN A 109 3.68 14.64 -20.59
CA ASN A 109 2.85 14.16 -21.67
C ASN A 109 2.80 12.62 -21.67
N SER A 110 1.90 12.05 -22.46
CA SER A 110 1.64 10.60 -22.50
C SER A 110 2.85 9.75 -22.93
N ARG A 111 3.82 10.30 -23.66
CA ARG A 111 5.04 9.57 -24.09
C ARG A 111 6.01 9.32 -22.94
N VAL A 112 5.87 10.07 -21.84
CA VAL A 112 6.71 9.96 -20.64
C VAL A 112 6.10 9.02 -19.60
N ASN A 113 4.78 8.79 -19.65
CA ASN A 113 4.12 7.84 -18.75
C ASN A 113 4.66 6.42 -18.93
N ASN A 114 4.64 5.64 -17.86
CA ASN A 114 5.16 4.28 -17.78
C ASN A 114 6.67 4.13 -18.06
N ARG A 115 7.42 5.24 -18.18
CA ARG A 115 8.89 5.19 -18.20
C ARG A 115 9.40 4.83 -16.81
N GLU A 116 10.43 4.01 -16.78
CA GLU A 116 11.10 3.58 -15.56
C GLU A 116 12.56 4.03 -15.61
N GLY A 117 13.13 4.33 -14.45
CA GLY A 117 14.53 4.73 -14.35
C GLY A 117 14.89 5.38 -13.03
N TRP A 118 16.11 5.91 -12.98
CA TRP A 118 16.69 6.53 -11.80
C TRP A 118 16.53 8.04 -11.83
N VAL A 119 16.15 8.61 -10.70
CA VAL A 119 16.07 10.06 -10.47
C VAL A 119 16.82 10.44 -9.20
N ASN A 120 17.23 11.69 -9.07
CA ASN A 120 17.71 12.22 -7.81
C ASN A 120 16.54 12.25 -6.80
N SER A 121 16.70 11.57 -5.66
CA SER A 121 15.66 11.47 -4.64
C SER A 121 15.34 12.78 -3.94
N ASP A 122 16.24 13.77 -3.97
CA ASP A 122 16.05 15.07 -3.32
C ASP A 122 14.84 15.84 -3.89
N TYR A 123 14.39 15.47 -5.09
CA TYR A 123 13.23 16.08 -5.77
C TYR A 123 11.97 15.22 -5.69
N LEU A 124 11.96 14.18 -4.85
CA LEU A 124 10.80 13.34 -4.62
C LEU A 124 10.23 13.60 -3.23
N ASP A 125 8.94 13.92 -3.19
CA ASP A 125 8.15 13.94 -1.96
C ASP A 125 7.20 12.75 -1.98
N CYS A 126 7.47 11.76 -1.13
CA CYS A 126 6.80 10.46 -1.15
C CYS A 126 5.81 10.35 0.02
N ASP A 127 4.56 10.05 -0.30
CA ASP A 127 3.55 9.76 0.71
C ASP A 127 3.67 8.29 1.13
N LEU A 128 4.31 8.07 2.29
CA LEU A 128 4.49 6.75 2.89
C LEU A 128 3.18 6.12 3.38
N GLN A 129 2.04 6.81 3.25
CA GLN A 129 0.73 6.33 3.70
C GLN A 129 -0.18 5.84 2.55
N SER A 130 0.21 6.03 1.28
CA SER A 130 -0.65 5.66 0.15
C SER A 130 -0.04 4.55 -0.72
N LEU A 131 -0.41 3.30 -0.40
CA LEU A 131 -0.78 2.26 -1.37
C LEU A 131 -1.82 1.32 -0.76
#